data_AF-C0GG75-F1
#
_entry.id   AF-C0GG75-F1
#
_cell.length_a   1.000
_cell.length_b   1.000
_cell.length_c   1.000
_cell.angle_alpha   90.00
_cell.angle_beta   90.00
_cell.angle_gamma   90.00
#
_symmetry.space_group_name_H-M   'P 1'
#
loop_
_entity.id
_entity.type
_entity.pdbx_description
1 polymer ?
#
loop_
_entity_poly.entity_id
_entity_poly.type
_entity_poly.pdbx_seq_one_letter_code
_entity_poly.pdbx_strand_id
1 'polypeptide(L)' 'MMWYGHGMWFGGILMMLFWIVLIAAIVYFVVKALSGNDKRSDKSLEILDERYSKGEIDDEEYLRRKKNLLKSK' A
#
# COMPACT_ATOMS: atom_id res chain seq x y z
N MET A 1 -1.59 -51.08 14.96
CA MET A 1 -1.88 -49.75 15.57
C MET A 1 -0.85 -48.73 15.09
N MET A 2 -0.83 -48.38 13.80
CA MET A 2 0.17 -47.46 13.21
C MET A 2 -0.44 -46.45 12.21
N TRP A 3 -1.76 -46.23 12.28
CA TRP A 3 -2.50 -45.36 11.36
C TRP A 3 -2.99 -44.04 12.00
N TYR A 4 -2.55 -43.73 13.22
CA TYR A 4 -2.91 -42.49 13.93
C TYR A 4 -1.81 -41.42 13.90
N GLY A 5 -0.65 -41.69 13.29
CA GLY A 5 0.47 -40.75 13.24
C GLY A 5 0.40 -39.72 12.11
N HIS A 6 -0.24 -40.05 10.97
CA HIS A 6 -0.26 -39.18 9.79
C HIS A 6 -1.27 -38.02 9.87
N GLY A 7 -2.37 -38.18 10.62
CA GLY A 7 -3.38 -37.13 10.78
C GLY A 7 -2.88 -35.93 11.58
N MET A 8 -1.99 -36.15 12.55
CA MET A 8 -1.48 -35.08 13.42
C MET A 8 -0.49 -34.16 12.68
N TRP A 9 0.32 -34.71 11.78
CA TRP A 9 1.28 -33.93 10.98
C TRP A 9 0.55 -33.11 9.90
N PHE A 10 -0.45 -33.70 9.23
CA PHE A 10 -1.29 -32.98 8.29
C PHE A 10 -2.07 -31.83 8.96
N GLY A 11 -2.60 -32.06 10.16
CA GLY A 11 -3.28 -31.01 10.93
C GLY A 11 -2.36 -29.84 11.29
N GLY A 12 -1.13 -30.11 11.73
CA GLY A 12 -0.15 -29.07 12.06
C GLY A 12 0.31 -28.25 10.85
N ILE A 13 0.56 -28.91 9.72
CA ILE A 13 0.94 -28.24 8.47
C ILE A 13 -0.19 -27.36 7.94
N LEU A 14 -1.43 -27.85 7.93
CA LEU A 14 -2.58 -27.08 7.49
C LEU A 14 -2.81 -25.84 8.37
N MET A 15 -2.62 -25.97 9.69
CA MET A 15 -2.69 -24.84 10.61
C MET A 15 -1.62 -23.79 10.30
N MET A 16 -0.37 -24.21 10.05
CA MET A 16 0.71 -23.31 9.70
C MET A 16 0.46 -22.61 8.36
N LEU A 17 0.00 -23.34 7.35
CA LEU A 17 -0.40 -22.78 6.06
C LEU A 17 -1.54 -21.76 6.20
N PHE A 18 -2.53 -22.05 7.06
CA PHE A 18 -3.62 -21.11 7.34
C PHE A 18 -3.08 -19.79 7.88
N TRP A 19 -2.15 -19.81 8.83
CA TRP A 19 -1.52 -18.59 9.36
C TRP A 19 -0.72 -17.82 8.29
N ILE A 20 0.03 -18.52 7.43
CA ILE A 20 0.77 -17.89 6.34
C ILE A 20 -0.19 -17.19 5.37
N VAL A 21 -1.27 -17.87 4.98
CA VAL A 21 -2.29 -17.31 4.09
C VAL A 21 -3.00 -16.12 4.75
N LEU A 22 -3.32 -16.22 6.04
CA LEU A 22 -3.93 -15.13 6.80
C LEU A 22 -3.05 -13.87 6.82
N ILE A 23 -1.76 -14.03 7.12
CA ILE A 23 -0.79 -12.92 7.12
C ILE A 23 -0.64 -12.34 5.71
N ALA A 24 -0.50 -13.18 4.69
CA ALA A 24 -0.39 -12.74 3.30
C ALA A 24 -1.64 -11.96 2.86
N ALA A 25 -2.84 -12.39 3.26
CA ALA A 25 -4.08 -11.68 2.99
C ALA A 25 -4.09 -10.30 3.67
N ILE A 26 -3.72 -10.22 4.96
CA ILE A 26 -3.62 -8.94 5.68
C ILE A 26 -2.65 -7.99 4.98
N VAL A 27 -1.44 -8.46 4.67
CA VAL A 27 -0.43 -7.66 3.95
C VAL A 27 -0.96 -7.20 2.60
N TYR A 28 -1.59 -8.08 1.82
CA TYR A 28 -2.19 -7.73 0.53
C TYR A 28 -3.25 -6.64 0.67
N PHE A 29 -4.16 -6.75 1.65
CA PHE A 29 -5.19 -5.74 1.89
C PHE A 29 -4.60 -4.41 2.34
N VAL A 30 -3.60 -4.41 3.21
CA VAL A 30 -2.91 -3.19 3.66
C VAL A 30 -2.19 -2.52 2.49
N VAL A 31 -1.41 -3.26 1.69
CA VAL A 31 -0.71 -2.71 0.52
C VAL A 31 -1.69 -2.18 -0.51
N LYS A 32 -2.81 -2.87 -0.75
CA LYS A 32 -3.86 -2.42 -1.67
C LYS A 32 -4.57 -1.16 -1.16
N ALA A 33 -4.84 -1.07 0.14
CA ALA A 33 -5.43 0.11 0.76
C ALA A 33 -4.49 1.32 0.67
N LEU A 34 -3.19 1.12 0.92
CA LEU A 34 -2.17 2.17 0.81
C LEU A 34 -1.94 2.60 -0.66
N SER A 35 -1.90 1.64 -1.59
CA SER A 35 -1.78 1.92 -3.04
C SER A 35 -3.00 2.63 -3.63
N GLY A 36 -4.17 2.55 -2.98
CA GLY A 36 -5.34 3.32 -3.35
C GLY A 36 -5.20 4.82 -3.06
N ASN A 37 -4.33 5.19 -2.12
CA ASN A 37 -4.17 6.56 -1.65
C ASN A 37 -3.04 7.32 -2.37
N ASP A 38 -1.98 6.63 -2.83
CA ASP A 38 -0.88 7.26 -3.57
C ASP A 38 -1.31 7.78 -4.96
N LYS A 39 -2.24 7.10 -5.65
CA LYS A 39 -2.73 7.55 -6.97
C LYS A 39 -3.40 8.92 -6.95
N ARG A 40 -3.95 9.33 -5.81
CA ARG A 40 -4.56 10.67 -5.67
C ARG A 40 -3.49 11.74 -5.43
N SER A 41 -2.45 11.39 -4.67
CA SER A 41 -1.29 12.27 -4.45
C SER A 41 -0.53 12.52 -5.75
N ASP A 42 -0.24 11.46 -6.53
CA ASP A 42 0.45 11.57 -7.82
C ASP A 42 -0.33 12.46 -8.80
N LYS A 43 -1.65 12.25 -8.94
CA LYS A 43 -2.48 13.13 -9.79
C LYS A 43 -2.48 14.59 -9.31
N SER A 44 -2.42 14.81 -8.01
CA SER A 44 -2.41 16.17 -7.44
C SER A 44 -1.11 16.89 -7.72
N LEU A 45 0.02 16.17 -7.66
CA LEU A 45 1.35 16.67 -8.01
C LEU A 45 1.47 16.89 -9.52
N GLU A 46 0.99 15.97 -10.34
CA GLU A 46 0.98 16.08 -11.80
C GLU A 46 0.21 17.32 -12.29
N ILE A 47 -0.98 17.58 -11.70
CA ILE A 47 -1.76 18.80 -11.98
C ILE A 47 -1.03 20.08 -11.51
N LEU A 48 -0.23 19.99 -10.44
CA LEU A 48 0.54 21.12 -9.92
C LEU A 48 1.72 21.46 -10.85
N ASP A 49 2.45 20.43 -11.30
CA ASP A 49 3.58 20.53 -12.23
C ASP A 49 3.12 21.06 -13.60
N GLU A 50 1.96 20.59 -14.10
CA GLU A 50 1.42 21.06 -15.37
C GLU A 50 1.11 22.57 -15.33
N ARG A 51 0.50 23.07 -14.25
CA ARG A 51 0.19 24.50 -14.11
C ARG A 51 1.42 25.37 -13.87
N TYR A 52 2.41 24.84 -13.17
CA TYR A 52 3.72 25.48 -13.03
C TYR A 52 4.41 25.62 -14.39
N SER A 53 4.42 24.56 -15.21
CA SER A 53 5.00 24.61 -16.56
C SER A 53 4.27 25.56 -17.51
N LYS A 54 2.98 25.79 -17.29
CA LYS A 54 2.17 26.78 -18.01
C LYS A 54 2.42 28.21 -17.53
N GLY A 55 3.18 28.42 -16.46
CA GLY A 55 3.43 29.72 -15.85
C GLY A 55 2.19 30.34 -15.18
N GLU A 56 1.15 29.53 -14.90
CA GLU A 56 -0.07 29.98 -14.21
C GLU A 56 0.14 30.14 -12.70
N ILE A 57 1.23 29.59 -12.16
CA ILE A 57 1.58 29.62 -10.74
C ILE A 57 3.05 29.99 -10.59
N ASP A 58 3.35 30.80 -9.58
CA ASP A 58 4.70 31.24 -9.24
C ASP A 58 5.49 30.17 -8.47
N ASP A 59 6.83 30.26 -8.52
CA ASP A 59 7.78 29.36 -7.85
C ASP A 59 7.48 29.22 -6.35
N GLU A 60 7.17 30.32 -5.67
CA GLU A 60 6.87 30.30 -4.23
C GLU A 60 5.59 29.52 -3.92
N GLU A 61 4.57 29.69 -4.75
CA GLU A 61 3.28 29.02 -4.56
C GLU A 61 3.37 27.52 -4.89
N TYR A 62 4.14 27.16 -5.90
CA TYR A 62 4.46 25.77 -6.24
C TYR A 62 5.15 25.06 -5.07
N LEU A 63 6.22 25.66 -4.52
CA LEU A 63 6.97 25.08 -3.40
C LEU A 63 6.12 24.92 -2.14
N ARG A 64 5.26 25.90 -1.84
CA ARG A 64 4.38 25.87 -0.66
C ARG A 64 3.36 24.74 -0.75
N ARG A 65 2.74 24.54 -1.91
CA ARG A 65 1.74 23.49 -2.16
C ARG A 65 2.39 22.09 -2.19
N LYS A 66 3.54 21.95 -2.85
CA LYS A 66 4.31 20.69 -2.88
C LYS A 66 4.72 20.23 -1.48
N LYS A 67 5.19 21.16 -0.64
CA LYS A 67 5.60 20.86 0.75
C LYS A 67 4.42 20.41 1.61
N ASN A 68 3.24 21.00 1.43
CA ASN A 68 2.03 20.59 2.14
C ASN A 68 1.56 19.18 1.74
N LEU A 69 1.65 18.84 0.44
CA LEU A 69 1.30 17.51 -0.06
C LEU A 69 2.27 16.43 0.44
N LEU A 70 3.57 16.73 0.51
CA LEU A 70 4.59 15.80 1.04
C LEU A 70 4.51 15.63 2.56
N LYS A 71 4.08 16.66 3.30
CA LYS A 71 3.97 16.64 4.77
C LYS A 71 2.72 15.90 5.27
N SER A 72 1.74 15.63 4.41
CA SER A 72 0.53 14.87 4.77
C SER A 72 0.64 13.36 4.48
N LYS A 73 1.84 12.88 4.13
CA LYS A 73 2.18 11.45 4.00
C LYS A 73 2.75 10.93 5.31
#